data_AF-A0A6N6L3N8-F1
#
_entry.id   AF-A0A6N6L3N8-F1
#
_cell.length_a   1.000
_cell.length_b   1.000
_cell.length_c   1.000
_cell.angle_alpha   90.00
_cell.angle_beta   90.00
_cell.angle_gamma   90.00
#
_symmetry.space_group_name_H-M   'P 1'
#
loop_
_entity.id
_entity.type
_entity.pdbx_description
1 polymer ?
#
loop_
_entity_poly.entity_id
_entity_poly.type
_entity_poly.pdbx_seq_one_letter_code
_entity_poly.pdbx_strand_id
1 'polypeptide(L)'
;MLLLAPVVRLVGFDRAERVITWPEKVLKEQIFGCRMCGQCILHSTGMTCPMTCPKNIRNGPCGGVRADGHCEVKPEMVCMWVDAFDRSQNMPKYGGELIWLQPPLDRQLEDSSSWINMIRGVDEVSLPGWDGELEKEAVA
;
A
#
# COMPACT_ATOMS: atom_id res chain seq x y z
N MET A 1 4.20 -15.10 1.62
CA MET A 1 3.42 -15.33 2.86
C MET A 1 2.21 -16.25 2.70
N LEU A 2 1.65 -16.42 1.50
CA LEU A 2 0.54 -17.36 1.28
C LEU A 2 0.86 -18.81 1.71
N LEU A 3 2.13 -19.22 1.68
CA LEU A 3 2.58 -20.52 2.20
C LEU A 3 2.36 -20.69 3.71
N LEU A 4 2.29 -19.60 4.48
CA LEU A 4 2.01 -19.63 5.92
C LEU A 4 0.50 -19.50 6.22
N ALA A 5 -0.34 -19.25 5.21
CA ALA A 5 -1.79 -19.15 5.38
C ALA A 5 -2.43 -20.35 6.11
N PRO A 6 -2.11 -21.62 5.82
CA PRO A 6 -2.71 -22.75 6.54
C PRO A 6 -2.33 -22.75 8.02
N VAL A 7 -1.10 -22.38 8.36
CA VAL A 7 -0.64 -22.29 9.76
C VAL A 7 -1.34 -21.16 10.49
N VAL A 8 -1.46 -19.98 9.86
CA VAL A 8 -2.16 -18.82 10.44
C VAL A 8 -3.64 -19.15 10.68
N ARG A 9 -4.30 -19.82 9.73
CA ARG A 9 -5.70 -20.27 9.87
C ARG A 9 -5.87 -21.29 11.00
N LEU A 10 -4.88 -22.15 11.23
CA LEU A 10 -4.89 -23.15 12.31
C LEU A 10 -4.66 -22.53 13.69
N VAL A 11 -3.69 -21.61 13.82
CA VAL A 11 -3.33 -20.96 15.10
C VAL A 11 -4.38 -19.93 15.55
N GLY A 12 -5.14 -19.40 14.58
CA GLY A 12 -6.15 -18.37 14.77
C GLY A 12 -5.58 -16.98 14.50
N PHE A 13 -6.37 -16.16 13.82
CA PHE A 13 -5.90 -14.86 13.33
C PHE A 13 -5.54 -13.88 14.45
N ASP A 14 -6.28 -13.84 15.55
CA ASP A 14 -6.03 -12.88 16.64
C ASP A 14 -4.69 -13.16 17.35
N ARG A 15 -4.32 -14.45 17.46
CA ARG A 15 -3.01 -14.84 18.00
C ARG A 15 -1.91 -14.48 17.02
N ALA A 16 -2.11 -14.77 15.74
CA ALA A 16 -1.16 -14.46 14.69
C ALA A 16 -0.92 -12.93 14.59
N GLU A 17 -1.97 -12.14 14.68
CA GLU A 17 -1.94 -10.68 14.65
C GLU A 17 -1.09 -10.09 15.79
N ARG A 18 -1.27 -10.58 17.03
CA ARG A 18 -0.44 -10.13 18.17
C ARG A 18 1.05 -10.42 17.98
N VAL A 19 1.39 -11.54 17.33
CA VAL A 19 2.78 -11.96 17.13
C VAL A 19 3.42 -11.27 15.92
N ILE A 20 2.66 -11.08 14.84
CA ILE A 20 3.18 -10.63 13.54
C ILE A 20 3.20 -9.10 13.42
N THR A 21 2.26 -8.39 14.05
CA THR A 21 2.10 -6.93 13.84
C THR A 21 3.33 -6.15 14.28
N TRP A 22 3.91 -6.45 15.45
CA TRP A 22 5.09 -5.71 15.93
C TRP A 22 6.32 -5.91 15.04
N PRO A 23 6.75 -7.15 14.70
CA PRO A 23 7.84 -7.34 13.75
C PRO A 23 7.58 -6.70 12.38
N GLU A 24 6.35 -6.81 11.88
CA GLU A 24 5.95 -6.21 10.61
C GLU A 24 6.11 -4.69 10.64
N LYS A 25 5.60 -4.04 11.69
CA LYS A 25 5.68 -2.59 11.88
C LYS A 25 7.13 -2.12 11.86
N VAL A 26 7.98 -2.69 12.73
CA VAL A 26 9.40 -2.31 12.84
C VAL A 26 10.13 -2.49 11.51
N LEU A 27 9.95 -3.65 10.87
CA LEU A 27 10.65 -3.96 9.63
C LEU A 27 10.19 -3.07 8.47
N LYS A 28 8.88 -2.89 8.31
CA LYS A 28 8.32 -2.10 7.19
C LYS A 28 8.49 -0.59 7.38
N GLU A 29 8.44 -0.09 8.62
CA GLU A 29 8.75 1.31 8.92
C GLU A 29 10.21 1.62 8.56
N GLN A 30 11.15 0.79 8.98
CA GLN A 30 12.57 1.03 8.77
C GLN A 30 12.98 0.92 7.29
N ILE A 31 12.42 -0.05 6.55
CA ILE A 31 12.82 -0.30 5.15
C ILE A 31 12.06 0.59 4.17
N PHE A 32 10.74 0.78 4.37
CA PHE A 32 9.86 1.41 3.36
C PHE A 32 9.15 2.67 3.87
N GLY A 33 9.41 3.12 5.10
CA GLY A 33 8.69 4.24 5.70
C GLY A 33 7.19 3.97 5.89
N CYS A 34 6.81 2.71 6.10
CA CYS A 34 5.42 2.28 6.28
C CYS A 34 4.69 3.13 7.33
N ARG A 35 3.39 3.37 7.15
CA ARG A 35 2.52 4.05 8.14
C ARG A 35 1.36 3.17 8.59
N MET A 36 1.54 1.85 8.50
CA MET A 36 0.61 0.84 9.05
C MET A 36 -0.87 1.03 8.65
N CYS A 37 -1.16 1.29 7.38
CA CYS A 37 -2.55 1.43 6.91
C CYS A 37 -3.33 0.10 6.79
N GLY A 38 -2.73 -1.03 7.16
CA GLY A 38 -3.37 -2.35 7.10
C GLY A 38 -3.62 -2.93 5.70
N GLN A 39 -3.42 -2.17 4.62
CA GLN A 39 -3.62 -2.62 3.23
C GLN A 39 -2.40 -2.24 2.35
N CYS A 40 -1.41 -3.12 2.29
CA CYS A 40 -0.13 -2.83 1.67
C CYS A 40 -0.17 -2.94 0.14
N ILE A 41 0.21 -1.88 -0.56
CA ILE A 41 0.31 -1.84 -2.04
C ILE A 41 1.71 -1.50 -2.57
N LEU A 42 2.76 -1.76 -1.79
CA LEU A 42 4.13 -1.38 -2.14
C LEU A 42 4.55 -1.83 -3.53
N HIS A 43 4.18 -3.05 -3.94
CA HIS A 43 4.54 -3.59 -5.25
C HIS A 43 3.95 -2.78 -6.40
N SER A 44 2.74 -2.25 -6.24
CA SER A 44 2.08 -1.40 -7.23
C SER A 44 2.53 0.06 -7.17
N THR A 45 3.22 0.50 -6.11
CA THR A 45 3.66 1.90 -5.93
C THR A 45 5.17 2.07 -5.96
N GLY A 46 5.87 1.31 -6.81
CA GLY A 46 7.32 1.46 -6.97
C GLY A 46 8.11 1.15 -5.69
N MET A 47 7.59 0.28 -4.83
CA MET A 47 8.10 -0.01 -3.48
C MET A 47 8.15 1.22 -2.55
N THR A 48 7.31 2.23 -2.82
CA THR A 48 7.18 3.45 -2.01
C THR A 48 5.84 3.45 -1.30
N CYS A 49 5.82 3.66 0.01
CA CYS A 49 4.58 3.66 0.78
C CYS A 49 3.78 4.95 0.52
N PRO A 50 2.56 4.90 -0.05
CA PRO A 50 1.76 6.08 -0.37
C PRO A 50 1.30 6.87 0.87
N MET A 51 1.28 6.22 2.03
CA MET A 51 0.90 6.85 3.29
C MET A 51 1.99 7.78 3.84
N THR A 52 3.19 7.78 3.25
CA THR A 52 4.21 8.80 3.53
C THR A 52 3.81 10.19 3.01
N CYS A 53 2.91 10.24 2.01
CA CYS A 53 2.31 11.48 1.54
C CYS A 53 1.50 12.14 2.68
N PRO A 54 1.68 13.45 2.96
CA PRO A 54 0.93 14.17 3.98
C PRO A 54 -0.59 14.14 3.78
N LYS A 55 -1.04 13.89 2.54
CA LYS A 55 -2.46 13.79 2.18
C LYS A 55 -3.00 12.35 2.26
N ASN A 56 -2.14 11.35 2.51
CA ASN A 56 -2.46 9.91 2.52
C ASN A 56 -3.24 9.44 1.26
N ILE A 57 -2.89 9.98 0.09
CA ILE A 57 -3.56 9.65 -1.17
C ILE A 57 -2.95 8.36 -1.75
N ARG A 58 -3.80 7.34 -1.94
CA ARG A 58 -3.40 5.99 -2.41
C ARG A 58 -3.25 5.89 -3.94
N ASN A 59 -3.90 6.77 -4.70
CA ASN A 59 -3.82 6.86 -6.18
C ASN A 59 -3.39 8.29 -6.57
N GLY A 60 -2.30 8.48 -7.31
CA GLY A 60 -1.73 9.81 -7.53
C GLY A 60 -1.34 10.13 -8.97
N PRO A 61 -0.51 11.19 -9.17
CA PRO A 61 -0.17 12.25 -8.21
C PRO A 61 -1.35 13.20 -7.93
N CYS A 62 -1.30 13.93 -6.81
CA CYS A 62 -2.39 14.84 -6.40
C CYS A 62 -2.44 16.19 -7.13
N GLY A 63 -1.65 16.38 -8.19
CA GLY A 63 -1.48 17.67 -8.89
C GLY A 63 -0.58 18.68 -8.17
N GLY A 64 -0.39 18.55 -6.85
CA GLY A 64 0.46 19.42 -6.02
C GLY A 64 1.96 19.11 -6.06
N VAL A 65 2.49 18.59 -7.17
CA VAL A 65 3.93 18.36 -7.32
C VAL A 65 4.57 19.64 -7.84
N ARG A 66 5.58 20.15 -7.12
CA ARG A 66 6.33 21.36 -7.50
C ARG A 66 7.21 21.06 -8.72
N ALA A 67 7.63 22.10 -9.42
CA ALA A 67 8.48 21.97 -10.62
C ALA A 67 9.83 21.29 -10.35
N ASP A 68 10.29 21.30 -9.09
CA ASP A 68 11.50 20.63 -8.60
C ASP A 68 11.23 19.20 -8.08
N GLY A 69 10.05 18.64 -8.32
CA GLY A 69 9.65 17.30 -7.89
C GLY A 69 9.23 17.18 -6.42
N HIS A 70 9.23 18.27 -5.66
CA HIS A 70 8.89 18.26 -4.22
C HIS A 70 7.38 18.41 -3.97
N CYS A 71 6.95 18.07 -2.75
CA CYS A 71 5.55 18.19 -2.33
C CYS A 71 5.12 19.66 -2.12
N GLU A 72 3.90 20.03 -2.51
CA GLU A 72 3.35 21.37 -2.20
C GLU A 72 3.18 21.64 -0.69
N VAL A 73 2.84 20.61 0.09
CA VAL A 73 2.52 20.73 1.53
C VAL A 73 3.79 20.76 2.37
N LYS A 74 4.81 20.01 1.96
CA LYS A 74 6.11 19.88 2.63
C LYS A 74 7.21 20.09 1.58
N PRO A 75 7.60 21.34 1.30
CA PRO A 75 8.55 21.66 0.23
C PRO A 75 9.92 20.98 0.36
N GLU A 76 10.31 20.59 1.57
CA GLU A 76 11.54 19.85 1.87
C GLU A 76 11.47 18.35 1.56
N MET A 77 10.28 17.82 1.28
CA MET A 77 10.03 16.42 0.97
C MET A 77 9.90 16.23 -0.54
N VAL A 78 10.65 15.27 -1.08
CA VAL A 78 10.41 14.75 -2.45
C VAL A 78 9.01 14.14 -2.49
N CYS A 79 8.24 14.44 -3.54
CA CYS A 79 6.92 13.86 -3.70
C CYS A 79 7.05 12.34 -3.85
N MET A 80 6.40 11.58 -2.96
CA MET A 80 6.51 10.12 -2.98
C MET A 80 6.00 9.49 -4.30
N TRP A 81 5.10 10.16 -5.03
CA TRP A 81 4.66 9.71 -6.37
C TRP A 81 5.72 9.91 -7.45
N VAL A 82 6.61 10.88 -7.30
CA VAL A 82 7.80 11.03 -8.17
C VAL A 82 8.75 9.87 -7.89
N ASP A 83 9.07 9.62 -6.61
CA ASP A 83 9.89 8.45 -6.21
C ASP A 83 9.29 7.12 -6.68
N ALA A 84 7.97 6.94 -6.54
CA ALA A 84 7.27 5.74 -6.97
C ALA A 84 7.38 5.53 -8.49
N PHE A 85 7.25 6.61 -9.27
CA PHE A 85 7.40 6.57 -10.73
C PHE A 85 8.83 6.20 -11.14
N ASP A 86 9.84 6.86 -10.58
CA ASP A 86 11.24 6.60 -10.93
C ASP A 86 11.66 5.17 -10.56
N ARG A 87 11.19 4.66 -9.42
CA ARG A 87 11.44 3.28 -9.00
C ARG A 87 10.69 2.26 -9.83
N SER A 88 9.45 2.56 -10.25
CA SER A 88 8.66 1.62 -11.05
C SER A 88 9.30 1.33 -12.42
N GLN A 89 10.02 2.31 -13.01
CA GLN A 89 10.77 2.11 -14.26
C GLN A 89 11.83 1.01 -14.15
N ASN A 90 12.31 0.73 -12.93
CA ASN A 90 13.34 -0.27 -12.65
C ASN A 90 12.77 -1.59 -12.11
N MET A 91 11.44 -1.79 -12.17
CA MET A 91 10.77 -2.99 -11.65
C MET A 91 10.22 -3.86 -12.80
N PRO A 92 10.93 -4.92 -13.21
CA PRO A 92 10.55 -5.71 -14.39
C PRO A 92 9.16 -6.39 -14.29
N LYS A 93 8.73 -6.71 -13.07
CA LYS A 93 7.50 -7.49 -12.84
C LYS A 93 6.28 -6.64 -12.51
N TYR A 94 6.46 -5.63 -11.67
CA TYR A 94 5.35 -4.87 -11.06
C TYR A 94 5.37 -3.39 -11.43
N GLY A 95 6.35 -2.91 -12.20
CA GLY A 95 6.48 -1.49 -12.53
C GLY A 95 5.26 -0.90 -13.26
N GLY A 96 4.63 -1.71 -14.12
CA GLY A 96 3.41 -1.33 -14.84
C GLY A 96 2.16 -1.21 -13.96
N GLU A 97 2.18 -1.68 -12.72
CA GLU A 97 1.02 -1.59 -11.83
C GLU A 97 0.82 -0.20 -11.23
N LEU A 98 1.77 0.73 -11.44
CA LEU A 98 1.69 2.10 -10.92
C LEU A 98 0.46 2.86 -11.42
N ILE A 99 -0.02 2.51 -12.61
CA ILE A 99 -1.20 3.12 -13.23
C ILE A 99 -2.52 2.44 -12.81
N TRP A 100 -2.46 1.36 -12.03
CA TRP A 100 -3.65 0.67 -11.56
C TRP A 100 -4.36 1.49 -10.50
N LEU A 101 -5.66 1.72 -10.72
CA LEU A 101 -6.52 2.33 -9.72
C LEU A 101 -6.73 1.35 -8.56
N GLN A 102 -6.27 1.77 -7.38
CA GLN A 102 -6.41 0.99 -6.16
C GLN A 102 -7.73 1.34 -5.47
N PRO A 103 -8.40 0.38 -4.83
CA PRO A 103 -9.61 0.65 -4.07
C PRO A 103 -9.34 1.69 -2.96
N PRO A 104 -10.38 2.45 -2.56
CA PRO A 104 -10.31 3.32 -1.40
C PRO A 104 -9.72 2.59 -0.19
N LEU A 105 -8.88 3.28 0.56
CA LEU A 105 -8.30 2.73 1.78
C LEU A 105 -9.39 2.58 2.85
N ASP A 106 -9.51 1.38 3.42
CA ASP A 106 -10.31 1.14 4.62
C ASP A 106 -9.52 1.57 5.87
N ARG A 107 -9.92 2.69 6.46
CA ARG A 107 -9.32 3.24 7.67
C ARG A 107 -9.57 2.42 8.92
N GLN A 108 -10.51 1.47 8.90
CA GLN A 108 -10.77 0.57 10.03
C GLN A 108 -9.61 -0.41 10.25
N LEU A 109 -8.77 -0.64 9.22
CA LEU A 109 -7.61 -1.51 9.27
C LEU A 109 -6.32 -0.78 9.69
N GLU A 110 -6.39 0.51 10.04
CA GLU A 110 -5.21 1.25 10.50
C GLU A 110 -4.59 0.61 11.74
N ASP A 111 -3.26 0.62 11.83
CA ASP A 111 -2.43 -0.06 12.83
C ASP A 111 -2.50 -1.61 12.88
N SER A 112 -3.27 -2.26 12.00
CA SER A 112 -3.33 -3.72 11.88
C SER A 112 -2.27 -4.30 10.92
N SER A 113 -2.00 -5.60 11.04
CA SER A 113 -1.05 -6.31 10.17
C SER A 113 -1.57 -6.43 8.74
N SER A 114 -0.86 -5.87 7.77
CA SER A 114 -1.26 -5.96 6.37
C SER A 114 -1.16 -7.39 5.85
N TRP A 115 -0.29 -8.20 6.44
CA TRP A 115 -0.15 -9.59 6.06
C TRP A 115 -1.28 -10.48 6.59
N ILE A 116 -1.74 -10.23 7.81
CA ILE A 116 -2.91 -10.94 8.35
C ILE A 116 -4.16 -10.55 7.57
N ASN A 117 -4.34 -9.27 7.25
CA ASN A 117 -5.46 -8.80 6.45
C ASN A 117 -5.51 -9.45 5.07
N MET A 118 -4.36 -9.54 4.39
CA MET A 118 -4.21 -10.26 3.12
C MET A 118 -4.61 -11.74 3.22
N ILE A 119 -4.25 -12.43 4.31
CA ILE A 119 -4.63 -13.85 4.49
C ILE A 119 -6.12 -13.99 4.82
N ARG A 120 -6.69 -13.02 5.55
CA ARG A 120 -8.13 -12.92 5.84
C ARG A 120 -8.94 -12.53 4.59
N GLY A 121 -8.30 -11.91 3.58
CA GLY A 121 -8.93 -11.37 2.38
C GLY A 121 -9.72 -10.07 2.63
N VAL A 122 -9.55 -9.45 3.79
CA VAL A 122 -10.28 -8.21 4.16
C VAL A 122 -9.69 -6.96 3.53
N ASP A 123 -8.45 -7.04 3.03
CA ASP A 123 -7.79 -5.97 2.30
C ASP A 123 -8.25 -5.87 0.84
N GLU A 124 -8.87 -6.93 0.30
CA GLU A 124 -9.48 -6.97 -1.04
C GLU A 124 -10.95 -6.51 -1.04
N VAL A 125 -11.61 -6.50 0.11
CA VAL A 125 -13.01 -6.06 0.24
C VAL A 125 -13.08 -4.55 0.00
N SER A 126 -13.65 -4.16 -1.13
CA SER A 126 -13.90 -2.77 -1.46
C SER A 126 -15.13 -2.24 -0.71
N LEU A 127 -15.17 -0.93 -0.46
CA LEU A 127 -16.33 -0.28 0.14
C LEU A 127 -17.55 -0.38 -0.80
N PRO A 128 -18.79 -0.42 -0.26
CA PRO A 128 -20.00 -0.46 -1.08
C PRO A 128 -20.01 0.65 -2.13
N GLY A 129 -20.18 0.28 -3.40
CA GLY A 129 -20.17 1.21 -4.53
C GLY A 129 -18.85 1.30 -5.30
N TRP A 130 -17.85 0.46 -4.98
CA TRP A 130 -16.63 0.31 -5.78
C TRP A 130 -16.65 -0.98 -6.61
N ASP A 131 -16.74 -0.84 -7.93
CA ASP A 131 -16.78 -1.90 -8.94
C ASP A 131 -15.39 -2.14 -9.58
N GLY A 132 -14.48 -2.70 -8.78
CA GLY A 132 -13.06 -2.88 -9.15
C GLY A 132 -12.75 -3.83 -10.33
N GLU A 133 -13.76 -4.42 -10.99
CA GLU A 133 -13.57 -5.22 -12.22
C GLU A 133 -13.44 -4.34 -13.47
N LEU A 134 -14.15 -3.21 -13.55
CA LEU A 134 -14.13 -2.33 -14.72
C LEU A 134 -12.81 -1.57 -14.91
N GLU A 135 -12.06 -1.35 -13.83
CA GLU A 135 -10.88 -0.48 -13.84
C GLU A 135 -9.56 -1.22 -14.12
N LYS A 136 -9.49 -2.52 -13.84
CA LYS A 136 -8.32 -3.35 -14.20
C LYS A 136 -8.31 -3.68 -15.71
N GLU A 137 -9.49 -3.78 -16.32
CA GLU A 137 -9.65 -3.98 -17.77
C GLU A 137 -9.43 -2.69 -18.58
N ALA A 138 -9.74 -1.51 -18.02
CA ALA A 138 -9.56 -0.22 -18.71
C ALA A 138 -8.10 0.22 -18.89
N VAL A 139 -7.16 -0.46 -18.22
CA VAL A 139 -5.73 -0.11 -18.17
C VAL A 139 -4.85 -1.21 -18.80
N ALA A 140 -5.45 -2.30 -19.28
CA ALA A 140 -4.79 -3.40 -20.00
C ALA A 140 -4.82 -3.17 -21.53
#